data_AF-A0A8J7TVQ8-F1
#
_entry.id   AF-A0A8J7TVQ8-F1
#
_cell.length_a   1.000
_cell.length_b   1.000
_cell.length_c   1.000
_cell.angle_alpha   90.00
_cell.angle_beta   90.00
_cell.angle_gamma   90.00
#
_symmetry.space_group_name_H-M   'P 1'
#
loop_
_entity.id
_entity.type
_entity.pdbx_description
1 polymer ?
#
loop_
_entity_poly.entity_id
_entity_poly.type
_entity_poly.pdbx_seq_one_letter_code
_entity_poly.pdbx_strand_id
1 'polypeptide(L)'
;MSATTTLEAVRNWPLEEQLELVFGLWDQIVDRGWRPTPSPELAAELERRLAAHDADPSRALSWEQVVAHVRGPIWEPIKIR
;
A
#
# COMPACT_ATOMS: atom_id res chain seq x y z
N MET A 1 6.13 -13.53 24.99
CA MET A 1 6.77 -12.32 24.43
C MET A 1 5.67 -11.32 24.10
N SER A 2 5.85 -10.04 24.42
CA SER A 2 4.89 -8.99 24.04
C SER A 2 5.16 -8.51 22.61
N ALA A 3 4.17 -7.89 21.95
CA ALA A 3 4.38 -7.30 20.63
C ALA A 3 5.51 -6.26 20.64
N THR A 4 5.59 -5.44 21.68
CA THR A 4 6.67 -4.47 21.88
C THR A 4 8.04 -5.13 21.97
N THR A 5 8.17 -6.20 22.78
CA THR A 5 9.43 -6.94 22.93
C THR A 5 9.84 -7.63 21.62
N THR A 6 8.89 -8.16 20.85
CA THR A 6 9.17 -8.71 19.52
C THR A 6 9.66 -7.63 18.57
N LEU A 7 9.03 -6.45 18.57
CA LEU A 7 9.43 -5.33 17.72
C LEU A 7 10.84 -4.82 18.04
N GLU A 8 11.21 -4.79 19.32
CA GLU A 8 12.57 -4.46 19.76
C GLU A 8 13.59 -5.49 19.27
N ALA A 9 13.26 -6.77 19.31
CA ALA A 9 14.15 -7.85 18.88
C ALA A 9 14.43 -7.81 17.37
N VAL A 10 13.42 -7.49 16.55
CA VAL A 10 13.54 -7.47 15.08
C VAL A 10 14.15 -6.18 14.53
N ARG A 11 14.20 -5.12 15.35
CA ARG A 11 14.71 -3.79 14.92
C ARG A 11 16.12 -3.84 14.36
N ASN A 12 16.96 -4.73 14.86
CA ASN A 12 18.37 -4.84 14.47
C ASN A 12 18.63 -5.89 13.37
N TRP A 13 17.59 -6.52 12.84
CA TRP A 13 17.73 -7.46 11.73
C TRP A 13 18.04 -6.72 10.42
N PRO A 14 18.63 -7.39 9.42
CA PRO A 14 18.65 -6.90 8.04
C PRO A 14 17.25 -6.46 7.58
N LEU A 15 17.18 -5.42 6.74
CA LEU A 15 15.90 -4.88 6.28
C LEU A 15 15.05 -5.94 5.56
N GLU A 16 15.71 -6.79 4.77
CA GLU A 16 15.08 -7.89 4.04
C GLU A 16 14.38 -8.87 5.00
N GLU A 17 15.03 -9.26 6.09
CA GLU A 17 14.43 -10.14 7.11
C GLU A 17 13.26 -9.47 7.84
N GLN A 18 13.34 -8.16 8.08
CA GLN A 18 12.21 -7.41 8.65
C GLN A 18 11.00 -7.41 7.70
N LEU A 19 11.24 -7.23 6.40
CA LEU A 19 10.18 -7.25 5.38
C LEU A 19 9.57 -8.66 5.23
N GLU A 20 10.40 -9.71 5.24
CA GLU A 20 9.94 -11.10 5.21
C GLU A 20 9.00 -11.40 6.39
N LEU A 21 9.36 -10.95 7.60
CA LEU A 21 8.50 -11.10 8.77
C LEU A 21 7.16 -10.35 8.61
N VAL A 22 7.20 -9.11 8.13
CA VAL A 22 5.99 -8.29 7.94
C VAL A 22 5.05 -8.95 6.93
N PHE A 23 5.55 -9.39 5.79
CA PHE A 23 4.73 -10.04 4.77
C PHE A 23 4.20 -11.40 5.24
N GLY A 24 5.03 -12.23 5.87
CA GLY A 24 4.59 -13.52 6.42
C GLY A 24 3.52 -13.37 7.50
N LEU A 25 3.64 -12.36 8.37
CA LEU A 25 2.60 -12.07 9.38
C LEU A 25 1.30 -11.58 8.71
N TRP A 26 1.42 -10.75 7.68
CA TRP A 26 0.27 -10.27 6.91
C TRP A 26 -0.50 -11.43 6.27
N ASP A 27 0.20 -12.35 5.61
CA ASP A 27 -0.41 -13.53 4.99
C ASP A 27 -1.12 -14.41 6.04
N GLN A 28 -0.51 -14.62 7.20
CA GLN A 28 -1.17 -15.36 8.30
C GLN A 28 -2.44 -14.69 8.81
N ILE A 29 -2.49 -13.36 8.87
CA ILE A 29 -3.70 -12.62 9.27
C ILE A 29 -4.80 -12.84 8.23
N VAL A 30 -4.45 -12.78 6.95
CA VAL A 30 -5.35 -13.07 5.84
C VAL A 30 -5.85 -14.52 5.90
N ASP A 31 -4.98 -15.49 6.16
CA ASP A 31 -5.34 -16.92 6.25
C ASP A 31 -6.27 -17.23 7.43
N ARG A 32 -6.18 -16.45 8.51
CA ARG A 32 -7.11 -16.52 9.65
C ARG A 32 -8.50 -15.94 9.36
N GLY A 33 -8.74 -15.49 8.13
CA GLY A 33 -10.05 -15.00 7.69
C GLY A 33 -10.27 -13.50 7.93
N TRP A 34 -9.22 -12.73 8.23
CA TRP A 34 -9.36 -11.28 8.31
C TRP A 34 -9.69 -10.71 6.92
N ARG A 35 -10.92 -10.20 6.78
CA ARG A 35 -11.46 -9.59 5.55
C ARG A 35 -12.24 -8.33 5.95
N PRO A 36 -11.55 -7.19 6.18
CA PRO A 36 -12.23 -5.97 6.56
C PRO A 36 -13.16 -5.52 5.43
N THR A 37 -14.38 -5.13 5.78
CA THR A 37 -15.28 -4.46 4.83
C THR A 37 -14.96 -2.96 4.86
N PRO A 38 -14.85 -2.29 3.70
CA PRO A 38 -14.68 -0.84 3.68
C PRO A 38 -15.86 -0.15 4.37
N SER A 39 -15.63 1.03 4.96
CA SER A 39 -16.76 1.86 5.40
C SER A 39 -17.62 2.25 4.21
N PRO A 40 -18.90 2.59 4.40
CA PRO A 40 -19.76 3.04 3.30
C PRO A 40 -19.18 4.21 2.52
N GLU A 41 -18.52 5.15 3.20
CA GLU A 41 -17.88 6.31 2.60
C GLU A 41 -16.68 5.91 1.74
N LEU A 42 -15.86 4.98 2.23
CA LEU A 42 -14.73 4.45 1.47
C LEU A 42 -15.20 3.65 0.25
N ALA A 43 -16.23 2.83 0.41
CA ALA A 43 -16.83 2.06 -0.70
C ALA A 43 -17.35 3.01 -1.79
N ALA A 44 -18.11 4.04 -1.41
CA ALA A 44 -18.63 5.03 -2.34
C ALA A 44 -17.52 5.79 -3.09
N GLU A 45 -16.43 6.15 -2.40
CA GLU A 45 -15.29 6.80 -3.04
C GLU A 45 -14.56 5.88 -4.02
N LEU A 46 -14.40 4.59 -3.68
CA LEU A 46 -13.81 3.60 -4.57
C LEU A 46 -14.66 3.38 -5.82
N GLU A 47 -15.98 3.25 -5.67
CA GLU A 47 -16.93 3.15 -6.78
C GLU A 47 -16.89 4.39 -7.68
N ARG A 48 -16.87 5.59 -7.10
CA ARG A 48 -16.76 6.85 -7.85
C ARG A 48 -15.46 6.93 -8.64
N ARG A 49 -14.32 6.51 -8.06
CA ARG A 49 -13.03 6.48 -8.76
C ARG A 49 -13.01 5.46 -9.89
N LEU A 50 -13.62 4.30 -9.68
CA LEU A 50 -13.73 3.26 -10.71
C LEU A 50 -14.56 3.77 -11.89
N ALA A 51 -15.76 4.31 -11.64
CA ALA A 51 -16.61 4.88 -12.69
C ALA A 51 -15.94 6.04 -13.44
N ALA A 52 -15.18 6.89 -12.73
CA ALA A 52 -14.43 7.98 -13.36
C ALA A 52 -13.29 7.49 -14.25
N HIS A 53 -12.63 6.38 -13.89
CA HIS A 53 -11.63 5.73 -14.72
C HIS A 53 -12.26 5.02 -15.92
N ASP A 54 -13.39 4.35 -15.75
CA ASP A 54 -14.09 3.68 -16.85
C ASP A 54 -14.59 4.68 -17.91
N ALA A 55 -15.02 5.86 -17.47
CA ALA A 55 -15.39 6.96 -18.37
C ALA A 55 -14.19 7.64 -19.04
N ASP A 56 -13.02 7.63 -18.40
CA ASP A 56 -11.78 8.21 -18.91
C ASP A 56 -10.55 7.44 -18.38
N PRO A 57 -10.11 6.41 -19.11
CA PRO A 57 -8.99 5.56 -18.69
C PRO A 57 -7.65 6.31 -18.63
N SER A 58 -7.54 7.50 -19.27
CA SER A 58 -6.32 8.31 -19.23
C SER A 58 -6.04 8.91 -17.85
N ARG A 59 -6.99 8.79 -16.91
CA ARG A 59 -6.88 9.27 -15.53
C ARG A 59 -6.05 8.36 -14.63
N ALA A 60 -5.65 7.19 -15.10
CA ALA A 60 -4.72 6.30 -14.41
C ALA A 60 -3.39 6.22 -15.17
N LEU A 61 -2.31 6.00 -14.41
CA LEU A 61 -1.03 5.64 -14.98
C LEU A 61 -0.98 4.12 -15.17
N SER A 62 -0.47 3.68 -16.31
CA SER A 62 -0.03 2.29 -16.48
C SER A 62 1.06 1.94 -15.46
N TRP A 63 1.24 0.65 -15.18
CA TRP A 63 2.29 0.19 -14.30
C TRP A 63 3.69 0.67 -14.73
N GLU A 64 3.95 0.67 -16.04
CA GLU A 64 5.21 1.17 -16.61
C GLU A 64 5.40 2.67 -16.32
N GLN A 65 4.35 3.47 -16.45
CA GLN A 65 4.38 4.90 -16.11
C GLN A 65 4.59 5.12 -14.60
N VAL A 66 3.98 4.32 -13.74
CA VAL A 66 4.19 4.37 -12.28
C VAL A 66 5.65 4.06 -11.94
N VAL A 67 6.20 2.97 -12.50
CA VAL A 67 7.59 2.57 -12.28
C VAL A 67 8.56 3.65 -12.78
N ALA A 68 8.31 4.22 -13.96
CA ALA A 68 9.10 5.32 -14.49
C ALA A 68 9.06 6.56 -13.59
N HIS A 69 7.88 6.90 -13.05
CA HIS A 69 7.71 8.02 -12.12
C HIS A 69 8.48 7.82 -10.81
N VAL A 70 8.44 6.61 -10.24
CA VAL A 70 9.14 6.28 -8.97
C VAL A 70 10.66 6.19 -9.16
N ARG A 71 11.13 5.73 -10.32
CA ARG A 71 12.56 5.57 -10.63
C ARG A 71 13.21 6.82 -11.25
N GLY A 72 12.42 7.83 -11.61
CA GLY A 72 12.92 9.12 -12.09
C GLY A 72 13.69 9.89 -11.02
N PRO A 73 14.37 11.01 -11.38
CA PRO A 73 15.00 11.88 -10.40
C PRO A 73 13.99 12.29 -9.32
N ILE A 74 14.43 12.26 -8.05
CA ILE A 74 13.62 12.49 -6.86
C ILE A 74 12.67 13.68 -7.09
N TRP A 75 11.39 13.38 -6.98
CA TRP A 75 10.23 14.25 -7.13
C TRP A 75 10.46 15.70 -6.61
N GLU A 76 10.35 16.71 -7.48
CA GLU A 76 10.15 18.10 -7.04
C GLU A 76 8.69 18.27 -6.56
N PRO A 77 8.44 18.82 -5.36
CA PRO A 77 7.08 18.94 -4.85
C PRO A 77 6.21 19.82 -5.74
N ILE A 78 5.04 19.30 -6.13
CA ILE A 78 3.99 20.09 -6.79
C ILE A 78 3.62 21.25 -5.86
N LYS A 79 3.99 22.47 -6.23
CA LYS A 79 3.49 23.69 -5.59
C LYS A 79 2.03 23.86 -5.99
N ILE A 80 1.13 23.42 -5.13
CA ILE A 80 -0.29 23.76 -5.24
C ILE A 80 -0.38 25.27 -4.93
N ARG A 81 -0.77 26.05 -5.94
CA ARG A 81 -1.06 27.48 -5.84
C ARG A 81 -2.48 27.70 -5.35
#